data_AF-A0A7Y1UZW8-F1
#
_entry.id   AF-A0A7Y1UZW8-F1
#
_cell.length_a   1.000
_cell.length_b   1.000
_cell.length_c   1.000
_cell.angle_alpha   90.00
_cell.angle_beta   90.00
_cell.angle_gamma   90.00
#
_symmetry.space_group_name_H-M   'P 1'
#
loop_
_entity.id
_entity.type
_entity.pdbx_description
1 polymer ?
#
loop_
_entity_poly.entity_id
_entity_poly.type
_entity_poly.pdbx_seq_one_letter_code
_entity_poly.pdbx_strand_id
1 'polypeptide(L)'
;MSKGNGAAVANFFLPGLGYLILGVKRGLALLWLAGVIALTVVEFGIRESEPTLYGVMFAAVLVMNTAFAIDAYQTGKAMEA
;
A
#
# COMPACT_ATOMS: atom_id res chain seq x y z
N MET A 1 -19.57 -4.16 3.71
CA MET A 1 -18.28 -4.46 3.04
C MET A 1 -17.56 -5.49 3.89
N SER A 2 -17.05 -6.60 3.32
CA SER A 2 -16.30 -7.60 4.11
C SER A 2 -14.98 -7.02 4.64
N LYS A 3 -14.40 -7.62 5.69
CA LYS A 3 -13.13 -7.12 6.26
C LYS A 3 -12.01 -7.20 5.23
N GLY A 4 -12.00 -8.24 4.39
CA GLY A 4 -11.06 -8.38 3.28
C GLY A 4 -11.17 -7.26 2.23
N ASN A 5 -12.39 -6.87 1.84
CA ASN A 5 -12.59 -5.76 0.88
C ASN A 5 -12.09 -4.44 1.44
N GLY A 6 -12.40 -4.15 2.71
CA GLY A 6 -11.92 -2.93 3.37
C GLY A 6 -10.40 -2.89 3.51
N ALA A 7 -9.79 -4.02 3.86
CA ALA A 7 -8.35 -4.14 3.96
C ALA A 7 -7.66 -3.94 2.61
N ALA A 8 -8.23 -4.47 1.53
CA ALA A 8 -7.69 -4.31 0.17
C ALA A 8 -7.66 -2.84 -0.26
N VAL A 9 -8.78 -2.14 -0.11
CA VAL A 9 -8.88 -0.71 -0.45
C VAL A 9 -7.91 0.11 0.42
N ALA A 10 -7.84 -0.17 1.72
CA ALA A 10 -6.90 0.50 2.60
C ALA A 10 -5.44 0.30 2.17
N ASN A 11 -5.04 -0.93 1.83
CA ASN A 11 -3.67 -1.24 1.40
C ASN A 11 -3.31 -0.68 0.01
N PHE A 12 -4.30 -0.45 -0.86
CA PHE A 12 -4.06 0.21 -2.15
C PHE A 12 -3.60 1.66 -1.97
N PHE A 13 -4.17 2.40 -1.02
CA PHE A 13 -3.79 3.80 -0.80
C PHE A 13 -2.65 3.94 0.21
N LEU A 14 -2.66 3.09 1.25
CA LEU A 14 -1.70 3.11 2.35
C LEU A 14 -1.21 1.68 2.61
N PRO A 15 -0.22 1.19 1.86
CA PRO A 15 0.43 -0.09 2.11
C PRO A 15 0.76 -0.30 3.58
N GLY A 16 0.19 -1.34 4.18
CA GLY A 16 0.30 -1.66 5.59
C GLY A 16 -1.01 -1.46 6.38
N LEU A 17 -1.83 -0.46 6.04
CA LEU A 17 -3.05 -0.15 6.77
C LEU A 17 -4.07 -1.30 6.74
N GLY A 18 -4.23 -1.96 5.60
CA GLY A 18 -5.09 -3.12 5.43
C GLY A 18 -4.71 -4.28 6.36
N TYR A 19 -3.41 -4.53 6.53
CA TYR A 19 -2.94 -5.57 7.46
C TYR A 19 -3.22 -5.21 8.93
N LEU A 20 -3.12 -3.94 9.29
CA LEU A 20 -3.49 -3.47 10.63
C LEU A 20 -4.99 -3.63 10.90
N ILE A 21 -5.85 -3.32 9.91
CA ILE A 21 -7.30 -3.56 9.98
C ILE A 21 -7.61 -5.04 10.20
N LEU A 22 -6.88 -5.92 9.50
CA LEU A 22 -7.01 -7.37 9.66
C LEU A 22 -6.34 -7.88 10.96
N GLY A 23 -5.54 -7.07 11.63
CA GLY A 23 -4.84 -7.43 12.87
C GLY A 23 -3.62 -8.34 12.69
N VAL A 24 -3.14 -8.53 11.46
CA VAL A 24 -2.06 -9.47 11.08
C VAL A 24 -0.82 -8.73 10.57
N LYS A 25 0.33 -9.44 10.48
CA LYS A 25 1.60 -8.91 9.95
C LYS A 25 2.00 -7.54 10.54
N ARG A 26 1.66 -7.26 11.81
CA ARG A 26 1.66 -5.89 12.39
C ARG A 26 2.99 -5.15 12.28
N GLY A 27 4.11 -5.80 12.60
CA GLY A 27 5.43 -5.19 12.48
C GLY A 27 5.77 -4.82 11.03
N LEU A 28 5.52 -5.75 10.10
CA LEU A 28 5.70 -5.53 8.67
C LEU A 28 4.75 -4.45 8.13
N ALA A 29 3.52 -4.40 8.62
CA ALA A 29 2.54 -3.38 8.27
C ALA A 29 3.00 -1.97 8.66
N LEU A 30 3.59 -1.82 9.85
CA LEU A 30 4.17 -0.55 10.29
C LEU A 30 5.38 -0.15 9.44
N LEU A 31 6.22 -1.12 9.06
CA LEU A 31 7.35 -0.87 8.15
C LEU A 31 6.88 -0.42 6.77
N TRP A 32 5.85 -1.05 6.20
CA TRP A 32 5.26 -0.62 4.92
C TRP A 32 4.66 0.77 5.00
N LEU A 33 3.94 1.09 6.10
CA LEU A 33 3.38 2.42 6.31
C LEU A 33 4.48 3.49 6.41
N ALA A 34 5.53 3.23 7.18
CA ALA A 34 6.67 4.14 7.28
C ALA A 34 7.35 4.32 5.91
N GLY A 35 7.54 3.22 5.17
CA GLY A 35 8.13 3.22 3.84
C GLY A 35 7.33 4.03 2.83
N VAL A 36 6.00 3.85 2.77
CA VAL A 36 5.17 4.60 1.83
C VAL A 36 5.10 6.08 2.19
N ILE A 37 5.05 6.44 3.49
CA ILE A 37 5.11 7.85 3.92
C ILE A 37 6.42 8.50 3.46
N ALA A 38 7.55 7.82 3.67
CA ALA A 38 8.85 8.30 3.20
C ALA A 38 8.90 8.42 1.66
N LEU A 39 8.32 7.45 0.94
CA LEU A 39 8.24 7.47 -0.51
C LEU A 39 7.38 8.63 -1.02
N THR A 40 6.26 8.97 -0.35
CA THR A 40 5.45 10.15 -0.68
C THR A 40 6.23 11.45 -0.56
N VAL A 41 7.11 11.56 0.44
CA VAL A 41 8.00 12.73 0.56
C VAL A 41 8.96 12.83 -0.62
N VAL A 42 9.55 11.70 -1.03
CA VAL A 42 10.44 11.64 -2.21
C VAL A 42 9.68 11.93 -3.50
N GLU A 43 8.44 11.44 -3.62
CA GLU A 43 7.57 11.65 -4.77
C GLU A 43 7.35 13.14 -5.07
N PHE A 44 7.08 13.94 -4.03
CA PHE A 44 6.92 15.39 -4.20
C PHE A 44 8.21 16.07 -4.66
N GLY A 45 9.36 15.63 -4.17
CA GLY A 45 10.66 16.16 -4.62
C GLY A 45 10.93 15.83 -6.09
N ILE A 46 10.73 14.57 -6.50
CA ILE A 46 10.95 14.13 -7.89
C ILE A 46 10.00 14.84 -8.86
N ARG A 47 8.76 15.12 -8.43
CA ARG A 47 7.79 15.85 -9.25
C ARG A 47 8.32 17.21 -9.71
N GLU A 48 9.07 17.90 -8.85
CA GLU A 48 9.63 19.22 -9.14
C GLU A 48 10.98 19.13 -9.87
N SER A 49 11.87 18.25 -9.42
CA SER A 49 13.24 18.18 -9.92
C SER A 49 13.38 17.39 -11.23
N GLU A 50 12.62 16.29 -11.38
CA GLU A 50 12.74 15.33 -12.49
C GLU A 50 11.35 14.88 -13.00
N PRO A 51 10.57 15.77 -13.65
CA PRO A 51 9.17 15.50 -14.00
C PRO A 51 8.97 14.32 -14.96
N THR A 52 9.98 13.99 -15.77
CA THR A 52 9.99 12.83 -16.67
C THR A 52 10.07 11.51 -15.89
N LEU A 53 10.78 11.48 -14.76
CA LEU A 53 10.87 10.30 -13.90
C LEU A 53 9.64 10.14 -12.98
N TYR A 54 8.93 11.22 -12.71
CA TYR A 54 7.71 11.20 -11.90
C TYR A 54 6.68 10.20 -12.43
N GLY A 55 6.46 10.17 -13.76
CA GLY A 55 5.51 9.24 -14.37
C GLY A 55 5.91 7.76 -14.20
N VAL A 56 7.20 7.46 -14.30
CA VAL A 56 7.75 6.10 -14.11
C VAL A 56 7.60 5.66 -12.65
N MET A 57 7.97 6.53 -11.71
CA MET A 57 7.80 6.28 -10.28
C MET A 57 6.34 6.08 -9.92
N PHE A 58 5.43 6.94 -10.41
CA PHE A 58 4.00 6.80 -10.16
C PHE A 58 3.46 5.45 -10.67
N ALA A 59 3.84 5.05 -11.89
CA ALA A 59 3.46 3.74 -12.43
C ALA A 59 3.99 2.58 -11.57
N ALA A 60 5.24 2.67 -11.08
CA ALA A 60 5.81 1.67 -10.20
C ALA A 60 5.06 1.59 -8.85
N VAL A 61 4.73 2.73 -8.24
CA VAL A 61 3.92 2.79 -7.01
C VAL A 61 2.53 2.21 -7.23
N LEU A 62 1.87 2.53 -8.34
CA LEU A 62 0.56 1.98 -8.69
C LEU A 62 0.58 0.45 -8.75
N VAL A 63 1.60 -0.14 -9.37
CA VAL A 63 1.78 -1.60 -9.44
C VAL A 63 2.00 -2.18 -8.04
N MET A 64 2.90 -1.59 -7.24
CA MET A 64 3.16 -2.08 -5.88
C MET A 64 1.93 -2.01 -4.98
N ASN A 65 1.22 -0.88 -4.99
CA ASN A 65 0.01 -0.68 -4.22
C ASN A 65 -1.10 -1.66 -4.61
N THR A 66 -1.22 -1.96 -5.90
CA THR A 66 -2.13 -3.00 -6.40
C THR A 66 -1.76 -4.37 -5.82
N ALA A 67 -0.47 -4.72 -5.81
CA ALA A 67 -0.01 -5.98 -5.22
C ALA A 67 -0.32 -6.07 -3.71
N PHE A 68 -0.09 -4.99 -2.95
CA PHE A 68 -0.44 -4.93 -1.53
C PHE A 68 -1.95 -5.06 -1.28
N ALA A 69 -2.77 -4.48 -2.14
CA ALA A 69 -4.23 -4.59 -2.07
C ALA A 69 -4.69 -6.03 -2.31
N ILE A 70 -4.13 -6.71 -3.32
CA ILE A 70 -4.42 -8.12 -3.62
C ILE A 70 -4.02 -9.02 -2.44
N ASP A 71 -2.82 -8.87 -1.89
CA ASP A 71 -2.37 -9.68 -0.75
C ASP A 71 -3.23 -9.45 0.50
N ALA A 72 -3.61 -8.20 0.80
CA ALA A 72 -4.55 -7.91 1.90
C ALA A 72 -5.93 -8.51 1.66
N TYR A 73 -6.45 -8.43 0.44
CA TYR A 73 -7.72 -9.06 0.09
C TYR A 73 -7.68 -10.57 0.33
N GLN A 74 -6.66 -11.25 -0.22
CA GLN A 74 -6.49 -12.69 -0.09
C GLN A 74 -6.30 -13.11 1.37
N THR A 75 -5.49 -12.36 2.13
CA THR A 75 -5.30 -12.58 3.56
C THR A 75 -6.62 -12.46 4.31
N GLY A 76 -7.40 -11.40 4.05
CA GLY A 76 -8.70 -11.21 4.67
C GLY A 76 -9.70 -12.30 4.31
N LYS A 77 -9.73 -12.75 3.05
CA LYS A 77 -10.58 -13.87 2.61
C LYS A 77 -10.21 -15.19 3.27
N ALA A 78 -8.92 -15.48 3.42
CA ALA A 78 -8.44 -16.69 4.09
C ALA A 78 -8.78 -16.72 5.59
N MET A 79 -8.95 -15.56 6.22
CA MET A 79 -9.38 -15.45 7.63
C MET A 79 -10.90 -15.59 7.82
N GLU A 80 -11.68 -15.45 6.76
CA GLU A 80 -13.15 -15.61 6.76
C GLU A 80 -13.59 -17.05 6.44
N ALA A 81 -12.65 -17.90 6.00
CA ALA A 81 -12.87 -19.31 5.64
C ALA A 81 -12.62 -20.22 6.85
#